data_AF-A0A919ZT06-F1
#
_entry.id   AF-A0A919ZT06-F1
#
_cell.length_a   1.000
_cell.length_b   1.000
_cell.length_c   1.000
_cell.angle_alpha   90.00
_cell.angle_beta   90.00
_cell.angle_gamma   90.00
#
_symmetry.space_group_name_H-M   'P 1'
#
loop_
_entity.id
_entity.type
_entity.pdbx_description
1 polymer ?
#
loop_
_entity_poly.entity_id
_entity_poly.type
_entity_poly.pdbx_seq_one_letter_code
_entity_poly.pdbx_strand_id
1 'polypeptide(L)'
;MKLITFWMLIPALFFNTSQIFAEYENTNGKPIEKSFKDLLEWSTSDVETKIDFIELSDDWKDLNLEADNNYAIWIGHSTFLIKKNGYTILTDPVFSERASPFKNIGPKRLIPPAIPIDSLPKLTL
;
A
#
# COMPACT_ATOMS: atom_id res chain seq x y z
N MET A 1 49.63 10.19 48.63
CA MET A 1 50.76 9.91 47.72
C MET A 1 50.30 8.95 46.64
N LYS A 2 50.44 9.33 45.36
CA LYS A 2 50.37 8.54 44.11
C LYS A 2 48.99 7.90 43.79
N LEU A 3 48.22 8.46 42.84
CA LEU A 3 48.21 8.15 41.40
C LEU A 3 48.15 6.64 41.10
N ILE A 4 47.15 6.20 40.30
CA ILE A 4 47.33 5.38 39.08
C ILE A 4 45.95 4.91 38.52
N THR A 5 45.65 5.45 37.33
CA THR A 5 44.91 4.88 36.17
C THR A 5 43.53 4.22 36.33
N PHE A 6 42.51 4.86 35.75
CA PHE A 6 41.55 4.17 34.88
C PHE A 6 40.85 5.17 33.94
N TRP A 7 41.57 5.59 32.90
CA TRP A 7 41.00 6.21 31.70
C TRP A 7 41.45 5.36 30.52
N MET A 8 40.50 4.66 29.90
CA MET A 8 40.48 4.12 28.53
C MET A 8 39.73 2.78 28.52
N LEU A 9 38.41 2.84 28.65
CA LEU A 9 37.52 1.98 27.91
C LEU A 9 36.33 2.84 27.47
N ILE A 10 36.64 3.83 26.63
CA ILE A 10 35.64 4.40 25.72
C ILE A 10 35.17 3.20 24.88
N PRO A 11 33.86 2.90 24.84
CA PRO A 11 33.39 1.80 24.02
C PRO A 11 33.79 2.08 22.58
N ALA A 12 34.61 1.20 22.00
CA ALA A 12 34.84 1.13 20.56
C ALA A 12 33.59 0.57 19.85
N LEU A 13 32.43 1.13 20.18
CA LEU A 13 31.19 1.04 19.42
C LEU A 13 31.04 2.37 18.66
N PHE A 14 32.08 2.74 17.92
CA PHE A 14 31.87 3.60 16.77
C PHE A 14 31.11 2.76 15.76
N PHE A 15 29.78 2.89 15.84
CA PHE A 15 28.86 2.82 14.74
C PHE A 15 29.59 2.88 13.40
N ASN A 16 29.83 1.72 12.80
CA ASN A 16 30.12 1.63 11.39
C ASN A 16 28.79 1.86 10.67
N THR A 17 28.30 3.10 10.69
CA THR A 17 27.26 3.53 9.76
C THR A 17 27.97 3.66 8.42
N SER A 18 28.10 2.55 7.69
CA SER A 18 28.05 2.65 6.24
C SER A 18 26.71 3.30 5.93
N GLN A 19 26.73 4.62 5.77
CA GLN A 19 25.61 5.36 5.21
C GLN A 19 25.49 4.90 3.76
N ILE A 20 24.76 3.81 3.54
CA ILE A 20 24.28 3.47 2.21
C ILE A 20 23.16 4.47 1.91
N PHE A 21 23.54 5.65 1.44
CA PHE A 21 22.61 6.57 0.81
C PHE A 21 22.49 6.11 -0.65
N ALA A 22 21.38 5.45 -0.97
CA ALA A 22 20.94 5.35 -2.35
C ALA A 22 20.21 6.64 -2.69
N GLU A 23 20.79 7.46 -3.55
CA GLU A 23 20.12 8.62 -4.11
C GLU A 23 19.24 8.16 -5.28
N TYR A 24 17.93 8.36 -5.16
CA TYR A 24 16.99 8.01 -6.22
C TYR A 24 16.98 9.13 -7.27
N GLU A 25 17.45 8.83 -8.48
CA GLU A 25 17.22 9.66 -9.64
C GLU A 25 16.07 9.09 -10.48
N ASN A 26 15.19 9.96 -10.96
CA ASN A 26 14.16 9.54 -11.92
C ASN A 26 14.81 9.01 -13.20
N THR A 27 14.07 8.23 -13.98
CA THR A 27 14.52 7.70 -15.29
C THR A 27 14.93 8.78 -16.31
N ASN A 28 14.59 10.05 -16.06
CA ASN A 28 14.98 11.20 -16.86
C ASN A 28 16.23 11.94 -16.33
N GLY A 29 16.91 11.42 -15.30
CA GLY A 29 18.12 11.98 -14.72
C GLY A 29 17.93 13.30 -13.96
N LYS A 30 16.68 13.68 -13.65
CA LYS A 30 16.39 14.87 -12.84
C LYS A 30 15.94 14.46 -11.43
N PRO A 31 16.56 14.99 -10.37
CA PRO A 31 16.13 14.73 -9.01
C PRO A 31 14.70 15.29 -8.77
N ILE A 32 13.93 14.64 -7.90
CA ILE A 32 12.62 15.16 -7.47
C ILE A 32 12.86 16.34 -6.52
N GLU A 33 12.85 17.55 -7.06
CA GLU A 33 12.87 18.80 -6.26
C GLU A 33 11.46 19.23 -5.81
N LYS A 34 10.52 18.29 -5.66
CA LYS A 34 9.15 18.61 -5.22
C LYS A 34 9.10 18.73 -3.71
N SER A 35 8.55 19.84 -3.24
CA SER A 35 8.35 20.10 -1.82
C SER A 35 7.05 19.46 -1.31
N PHE A 36 6.93 19.31 0.01
CA PHE A 36 5.66 18.95 0.64
C PHE A 36 4.54 19.96 0.32
N LYS A 37 4.87 21.23 0.07
CA LYS A 37 3.90 22.25 -0.34
C LYS A 37 3.32 21.92 -1.71
N ASP A 38 4.16 21.53 -2.67
CA ASP A 38 3.71 21.15 -4.02
C ASP A 38 2.80 19.92 -3.98
N LEU A 39 3.11 18.97 -3.09
CA LEU A 39 2.26 17.80 -2.85
C LEU A 39 0.91 18.17 -2.25
N LEU A 40 0.89 19.08 -1.28
CA LEU A 40 -0.35 19.54 -0.66
C LEU A 40 -1.19 20.33 -1.67
N GLU A 41 -0.58 21.24 -2.42
CA GLU A 41 -1.21 22.03 -3.48
C GLU A 41 -1.86 21.13 -4.54
N TRP A 42 -1.14 20.10 -4.99
CA TRP A 42 -1.70 19.08 -5.89
C TRP A 42 -2.85 18.30 -5.24
N SER A 43 -2.71 17.84 -4.00
CA SER A 43 -3.76 17.08 -3.31
C SER A 43 -5.05 17.88 -3.10
N THR A 44 -4.94 19.21 -3.04
CA THR A 44 -6.08 20.13 -2.92
C THR A 44 -6.55 20.68 -4.27
N SER A 45 -5.85 20.36 -5.36
CA SER A 45 -6.26 20.80 -6.68
C SER A 45 -7.53 20.02 -7.06
N ASP A 46 -8.66 20.73 -7.10
CA ASP A 46 -9.94 20.18 -7.49
C ASP A 46 -9.91 19.84 -8.99
N VAL A 47 -9.39 18.65 -9.31
CA VAL A 47 -9.64 18.03 -10.61
C VAL A 47 -11.03 17.45 -10.53
N GLU A 48 -12.02 18.19 -11.04
CA GLU A 48 -13.40 17.74 -11.12
C GLU A 48 -13.46 16.53 -12.06
N THR A 49 -13.40 15.34 -11.47
CA THR A 49 -13.52 14.09 -12.21
C THR A 49 -14.99 13.88 -12.52
N LYS A 50 -15.33 13.80 -13.80
CA LYS A 50 -16.64 13.28 -14.20
C LYS A 50 -16.70 11.83 -13.75
N ILE A 51 -17.55 11.56 -12.77
CA ILE A 51 -17.78 10.20 -12.31
C ILE A 51 -18.67 9.53 -13.36
N ASP A 52 -18.05 8.78 -14.26
CA ASP A 52 -18.76 7.77 -15.02
C ASP A 52 -19.08 6.62 -14.06
N PHE A 53 -20.35 6.23 -13.98
CA PHE A 53 -20.78 5.15 -13.11
C PHE A 53 -20.07 3.85 -13.52
N ILE A 54 -19.37 3.24 -12.57
CA ILE A 54 -18.79 1.91 -12.76
C ILE A 54 -19.89 0.91 -12.38
N GLU A 55 -20.40 0.18 -13.36
CA GLU A 55 -21.35 -0.91 -13.11
C GLU A 55 -20.66 -2.02 -12.33
N LEU A 56 -21.28 -2.44 -11.22
CA LEU A 56 -20.84 -3.57 -10.42
C LEU A 56 -21.49 -4.84 -10.96
N SER A 57 -20.67 -5.86 -11.22
CA SER A 57 -21.15 -7.19 -11.60
C SER A 57 -21.26 -8.09 -10.36
N ASP A 58 -22.32 -8.89 -10.35
CA ASP A 58 -22.59 -9.92 -9.35
C ASP A 58 -22.19 -11.33 -9.83
N ASP A 59 -21.56 -11.45 -11.01
CA ASP A 59 -21.23 -12.74 -11.65
C ASP A 59 -20.31 -13.63 -10.79
N TRP A 60 -19.58 -13.02 -9.85
CA TRP A 60 -18.74 -13.76 -8.91
C TRP A 60 -19.56 -14.69 -7.99
N LYS A 61 -20.86 -14.44 -7.81
CA LYS A 61 -21.77 -15.28 -7.01
C LYS A 61 -22.06 -16.63 -7.67
N ASP A 62 -21.86 -16.73 -8.98
CA ASP A 62 -22.01 -17.98 -9.72
C ASP A 62 -20.78 -18.89 -9.59
N LEU A 63 -19.66 -18.36 -9.08
CA LEU A 63 -18.44 -19.11 -8.80
C LEU A 63 -18.50 -19.79 -7.43
N ASN A 64 -17.97 -21.01 -7.37
CA ASN A 64 -17.67 -21.64 -6.10
C ASN A 64 -16.25 -21.23 -5.66
N LEU A 65 -16.15 -20.21 -4.81
CA LEU A 65 -14.87 -19.66 -4.35
C LEU A 65 -13.95 -20.69 -3.66
N GLU A 66 -14.51 -21.80 -3.17
CA GLU A 66 -13.74 -22.89 -2.53
C GLU A 66 -13.37 -24.01 -3.51
N ALA A 67 -14.27 -24.43 -4.39
CA ALA A 67 -14.04 -25.55 -5.31
C ALA A 67 -13.35 -25.14 -6.62
N ASP A 68 -13.70 -23.97 -7.17
CA ASP A 68 -13.16 -23.50 -8.43
C ASP A 68 -11.71 -23.07 -8.25
N ASN A 69 -10.86 -23.37 -9.23
CA ASN A 69 -9.42 -23.22 -9.10
C ASN A 69 -8.79 -22.16 -10.00
N ASN A 70 -9.58 -21.52 -10.87
CA ASN A 70 -9.09 -20.56 -11.84
C ASN A 70 -10.10 -19.43 -12.01
N TYR A 71 -9.90 -18.35 -11.27
CA TYR A 71 -10.67 -17.12 -11.44
C TYR A 71 -9.85 -15.91 -11.01
N ALA A 72 -10.24 -14.74 -11.50
CA ALA A 72 -9.75 -13.46 -11.01
C ALA A 72 -10.96 -12.52 -10.91
N ILE A 73 -11.16 -11.96 -9.73
CA ILE A 73 -12.27 -11.05 -9.45
C ILE A 73 -11.67 -9.70 -9.05
N TRP A 74 -12.08 -8.65 -9.74
CA TRP A 74 -11.72 -7.29 -9.37
C TRP A 74 -12.64 -6.80 -8.26
N ILE A 75 -12.06 -6.43 -7.12
CA ILE A 75 -12.81 -5.93 -5.97
C ILE A 75 -12.91 -4.41 -6.02
N GLY A 76 -11.90 -3.73 -6.56
CA GLY A 76 -11.83 -2.27 -6.71
C GLY A 76 -10.40 -1.74 -6.56
N HIS A 77 -10.10 -0.58 -7.14
CA HIS A 77 -8.74 -0.01 -7.17
C HIS A 77 -7.70 -1.04 -7.68
N SER A 78 -6.61 -1.28 -6.94
CA SER A 78 -5.61 -2.33 -7.20
C SER A 78 -5.89 -3.65 -6.47
N THR A 79 -7.08 -3.80 -5.85
CA THR A 79 -7.46 -5.02 -5.11
C THR A 79 -8.13 -6.05 -6.03
N PHE A 80 -7.49 -7.21 -6.15
CA PHE A 80 -7.99 -8.38 -6.88
C PHE A 80 -7.96 -9.61 -5.97
N LEU A 81 -9.00 -10.44 -6.08
CA LEU A 81 -9.02 -11.80 -5.56
C LEU A 81 -8.70 -12.75 -6.71
N ILE A 82 -7.55 -13.43 -6.63
CA ILE A 82 -7.07 -14.31 -7.68
C ILE A 82 -6.97 -15.72 -7.10
N LYS A 83 -7.60 -16.70 -7.75
CA LYS A 83 -7.37 -18.11 -7.45
C LYS A 83 -6.78 -18.83 -8.64
N LYS A 84 -5.66 -19.51 -8.41
CA LYS A 84 -4.95 -20.28 -9.43
C LYS A 84 -4.30 -21.50 -8.79
N ASN A 85 -4.59 -22.68 -9.31
CA ASN A 85 -3.95 -23.95 -8.90
C ASN A 85 -3.93 -24.16 -7.37
N GLY A 86 -5.04 -23.86 -6.69
CA GLY A 86 -5.16 -24.00 -5.23
C GLY A 86 -4.55 -22.85 -4.40
N TYR A 87 -3.96 -21.84 -5.04
CA TYR A 87 -3.51 -20.62 -4.36
C TYR A 87 -4.56 -19.54 -4.49
N THR A 88 -4.99 -18.98 -3.37
CA THR A 88 -5.87 -17.82 -3.31
C THR A 88 -5.04 -16.61 -2.85
N ILE A 89 -4.97 -15.58 -3.70
CA ILE A 89 -4.13 -14.40 -3.50
C ILE A 89 -5.03 -13.17 -3.45
N LEU A 90 -4.77 -12.27 -2.50
CA LEU A 90 -5.40 -10.95 -2.43
C LEU A 90 -4.37 -9.85 -2.65
N THR A 91 -4.53 -9.05 -3.70
CA THR A 91 -3.60 -7.94 -3.99
C THR A 91 -4.02 -6.67 -3.24
N ASP A 92 -3.04 -5.90 -2.74
CA ASP A 92 -3.20 -4.57 -2.11
C ASP A 92 -4.57 -4.36 -1.41
N PRO A 93 -4.85 -5.07 -0.30
CA PRO A 93 -6.20 -5.13 0.26
C PRO A 93 -6.64 -3.78 0.81
N VAL A 94 -7.53 -3.11 0.08
CA VAL A 94 -8.22 -1.91 0.55
C VAL A 94 -9.70 -2.26 0.63
N PHE A 95 -10.27 -2.27 1.83
CA PHE A 95 -11.71 -2.49 2.06
C PHE A 95 -12.38 -1.33 2.82
N SER A 96 -11.59 -0.35 3.28
CA SER A 96 -12.07 0.83 3.97
C SER A 96 -12.83 1.79 3.04
N GLU A 97 -13.69 2.61 3.65
CA GLU A 97 -14.37 3.71 2.98
C GLU A 97 -13.42 4.81 2.48
N ARG A 98 -12.23 4.92 3.08
CA ARG A 98 -11.22 5.92 2.73
C ARG A 98 -9.82 5.30 2.69
N ALA A 99 -9.02 5.72 1.72
CA ALA A 99 -7.60 5.38 1.68
C ALA A 99 -6.80 6.40 2.50
N SER A 100 -6.85 6.26 3.82
CA SER A 100 -6.24 7.19 4.77
C SER A 100 -6.00 6.52 6.13
N PRO A 101 -4.94 6.91 6.85
CA PRO A 101 -4.75 6.48 8.24
C PRO A 101 -5.78 7.10 9.21
N PHE A 102 -6.50 8.16 8.79
CA PHE A 102 -7.50 8.83 9.59
C PHE A 102 -8.91 8.56 9.07
N LYS A 103 -9.88 8.38 9.98
CA LYS A 103 -11.27 8.03 9.63
C LYS A 103 -11.98 9.09 8.77
N ASN A 104 -11.66 10.37 8.98
CA ASN A 104 -12.44 11.50 8.44
C ASN A 104 -11.73 12.30 7.35
N ILE A 105 -10.44 12.06 7.11
CA ILE A 105 -9.61 12.84 6.19
C ILE A 105 -9.10 11.92 5.08
N GLY A 106 -8.92 12.43 3.87
CA GLY A 106 -8.34 11.70 2.73
C GLY A 106 -9.38 11.22 1.71
N PRO A 107 -8.94 10.61 0.60
CA PRO A 107 -9.81 10.25 -0.51
C PRO A 107 -10.84 9.20 -0.09
N LYS A 108 -12.12 9.50 -0.34
CA LYS A 108 -13.22 8.54 -0.17
C LYS A 108 -13.28 7.64 -1.40
N ARG A 109 -13.54 6.37 -1.16
CA ARG A 109 -13.87 5.39 -2.20
C ARG A 109 -15.13 5.80 -2.96
N LEU A 110 -15.11 5.61 -4.28
CA LEU A 110 -16.22 5.97 -5.18
C LEU A 110 -17.31 4.88 -5.26
N ILE A 111 -16.90 3.62 -5.26
CA ILE A 111 -17.79 2.44 -5.37
C ILE A 111 -17.52 1.47 -4.22
N PRO A 112 -18.54 0.81 -3.64
CA PRO A 112 -18.31 -0.23 -2.64
C PRO A 112 -17.45 -1.37 -3.21
N PRO A 113 -16.75 -2.14 -2.36
CA PRO A 113 -16.00 -3.30 -2.83
C PRO A 113 -16.95 -4.33 -3.44
N ALA A 114 -16.57 -4.94 -4.57
CA ALA A 114 -17.43 -5.90 -5.28
C ALA A 114 -17.74 -7.15 -4.43
N ILE A 115 -16.80 -7.56 -3.59
CA ILE A 115 -16.96 -8.63 -2.60
C ILE A 115 -16.74 -8.03 -1.21
N PRO A 116 -17.67 -8.23 -0.25
CA PRO A 116 -17.45 -7.81 1.13
C PRO A 116 -16.37 -8.66 1.79
N ILE A 117 -15.58 -8.05 2.68
CA ILE A 117 -14.44 -8.71 3.34
C ILE A 117 -14.84 -10.04 4.02
N ASP A 118 -16.05 -10.11 4.58
CA ASP A 118 -16.56 -11.29 5.30
C ASP A 118 -16.95 -12.46 4.37
N SER A 119 -17.05 -12.22 3.06
CA SER A 119 -17.33 -13.25 2.05
C SER A 119 -16.08 -13.74 1.32
N LEU A 120 -14.89 -13.29 1.75
CA LEU A 120 -13.65 -13.78 1.15
C LEU A 120 -13.41 -15.25 1.54
N PRO A 121 -12.96 -16.09 0.58
CA PRO A 121 -12.52 -17.44 0.87
C PRO A 121 -11.21 -17.41 1.66
N LYS A 122 -10.76 -18.58 2.11
CA LYS A 122 -9.46 -18.67 2.78
C LYS A 122 -8.33 -18.21 1.85
N LEU A 123 -7.57 -17.22 2.30
CA LEU A 123 -6.41 -16.69 1.58
C LEU A 123 -5.18 -17.55 1.85
N THR A 124 -4.35 -17.69 0.83
CA THR A 124 -3.05 -18.37 0.90
C THR A 124 -1.90 -17.35 0.89
N LEU A 125 -2.07 -16.22 0.18
CA LEU A 125 -1.09 -15.14 0.06
C LEU A 125 -1.76 -13.76 0.14
#